data_AF-A0A853D106-F1
#
_entry.id   AF-A0A853D106-F1
#
_cell.length_a   1.000
_cell.length_b   1.000
_cell.length_c   1.000
_cell.angle_alpha   90.00
_cell.angle_beta   90.00
_cell.angle_gamma   90.00
#
_symmetry.space_group_name_H-M   'P 1'
#
loop_
_entity.id
_entity.type
_entity.pdbx_description
1 polymer ?
#
loop_
_entity_poly.entity_id
_entity_poly.type
_entity_poly.pdbx_seq_one_letter_code
_entity_poly.pdbx_strand_id
1 'polypeptide(L)'
;MLRFAAPARTLTAFALVIALAGCTAQSVSDATSQIPTKTATASPTPLPTPTVMTLEESAAAYKAGACRVNAQGQMFNQVWTSGSGDIGALRQAAATARDAMSTTATALDQGKWPEELRADIALVRDADFAQASILAQIATAPNWDSAMTNAFPALTEASAASQRLRSRLGLPADPSAC
;
A
#
# COMPACT_ATOMS: atom_id res chain seq x y z
N MET A 1 31.17 -5.75 45.69
CA MET A 1 32.03 -4.60 45.29
C MET A 1 31.37 -3.91 44.12
N LEU A 2 31.17 -2.59 44.25
CA LEU A 2 30.51 -1.70 43.30
C LEU A 2 31.28 -1.57 41.97
N ARG A 3 30.59 -1.28 40.85
CA ARG A 3 30.61 0.06 40.22
C ARG A 3 29.62 0.18 39.04
N PHE A 4 28.81 1.22 39.13
CA PHE A 4 27.93 1.81 38.12
C PHE A 4 28.74 2.47 36.99
N ALA A 5 28.17 2.53 35.76
CA ALA A 5 28.18 3.72 34.90
C ALA A 5 27.33 3.54 33.62
N ALA A 6 26.18 4.20 33.58
CA ALA A 6 25.68 4.91 32.40
C ALA A 6 25.76 6.42 32.78
N PRO A 7 25.98 7.39 31.88
CA PRO A 7 25.00 7.74 30.83
C PRO A 7 25.59 8.46 29.57
N ALA A 8 24.78 8.63 28.52
CA ALA A 8 24.71 9.89 27.76
C ALA A 8 23.53 9.88 26.77
N ARG A 9 22.52 10.69 27.08
CA ARG A 9 21.46 11.11 26.17
C ARG A 9 21.99 12.25 25.31
N THR A 10 21.82 12.18 23.99
CA THR A 10 21.99 13.35 23.11
C THR A 10 20.67 13.63 22.42
N LEU A 11 19.95 14.60 22.96
CA LEU A 11 18.83 15.29 22.31
C LEU A 11 19.43 16.32 21.34
N THR A 12 19.09 16.23 20.06
CA THR A 12 19.32 17.32 19.12
C THR A 12 17.97 17.77 18.59
N ALA A 13 17.62 19.01 18.90
CA ALA A 13 16.40 19.68 18.46
C ALA A 13 16.76 20.96 17.69
N PHE A 14 15.80 21.43 16.89
CA PHE A 14 15.69 22.71 16.17
C PHE A 14 16.47 22.82 14.84
N ALA A 15 15.96 23.45 13.78
CA ALA A 15 14.83 24.38 13.64
C ALA A 15 14.19 24.28 12.25
N LEU A 16 12.87 24.37 12.21
CA LEU A 16 12.05 24.52 11.00
C LEU A 16 11.97 26.02 10.67
N VAL A 17 12.51 26.45 9.52
CA VAL A 17 12.36 27.82 9.01
C VAL A 17 11.23 27.82 8.00
N ILE A 18 10.09 28.38 8.39
CA ILE A 18 8.93 28.64 7.52
C ILE A 18 9.06 30.08 7.02
N ALA A 19 9.34 30.25 5.72
CA ALA A 19 9.27 31.54 5.04
C ALA A 19 7.87 31.71 4.41
N LEU A 20 6.99 32.49 5.03
CA LEU A 20 5.80 33.04 4.37
C LEU A 20 6.13 34.46 3.89
N ALA A 21 6.24 34.62 2.57
CA ALA A 21 6.31 35.92 1.92
C ALA A 21 5.28 36.00 0.79
N GLY A 22 4.55 37.12 0.75
CA GLY A 22 3.64 37.51 -0.34
C GLY A 22 2.16 37.21 -0.04
N CYS A 23 1.20 38.15 -0.08
CA CYS A 23 1.18 39.51 -0.58
C CYS A 23 0.20 40.36 0.25
N THR A 24 0.62 41.58 0.58
CA THR A 24 -0.22 42.65 1.10
C THR A 24 -1.11 43.26 0.02
N ALA A 25 -2.27 43.74 0.48
CA ALA A 25 -3.42 44.29 -0.22
C ALA A 25 -3.17 45.32 -1.32
N GLN A 26 -4.11 45.37 -2.28
CA GLN A 26 -4.46 46.60 -2.98
C GLN A 26 -5.99 46.65 -3.18
N SER A 27 -6.65 47.42 -2.33
CA SER A 27 -8.05 47.85 -2.54
C SER A 27 -8.00 49.09 -3.43
N VAL A 28 -8.61 49.00 -4.61
CA VAL A 28 -8.83 50.16 -5.49
C VAL A 28 -10.32 50.48 -5.44
N SER A 29 -10.65 51.65 -4.89
CA SER A 29 -11.90 52.34 -5.18
C SER A 29 -11.85 52.87 -6.60
N ASP A 30 -12.91 52.68 -7.39
CA ASP A 30 -13.71 53.80 -7.86
C ASP A 30 -15.01 53.38 -8.55
N ALA A 31 -16.00 54.23 -8.39
CA ALA A 31 -17.38 54.05 -8.85
C ALA A 31 -17.51 54.24 -10.37
N THR A 32 -18.28 53.38 -11.05
CA THR A 32 -18.99 53.73 -12.30
C THR A 32 -20.20 52.80 -12.51
N SER A 33 -21.34 53.40 -12.82
CA SER A 33 -22.64 52.79 -13.13
C SER A 33 -22.58 51.50 -13.95
N GLN A 34 -23.30 50.46 -13.50
CA GLN A 34 -23.64 49.31 -14.34
C GLN A 34 -25.15 49.06 -14.37
N ILE A 35 -25.65 49.07 -15.60
CA ILE A 35 -26.95 48.60 -16.08
C ILE A 35 -27.15 47.14 -15.58
N PRO A 36 -28.37 46.71 -15.20
CA PRO A 36 -28.62 45.32 -14.81
C PRO A 36 -28.45 44.40 -16.02
N THR A 37 -27.22 43.95 -16.27
CA THR A 37 -26.92 42.88 -17.21
C THR A 37 -27.35 41.58 -16.54
N LYS A 38 -28.38 40.92 -17.08
CA LYS A 38 -28.74 39.55 -16.70
C LYS A 38 -27.49 38.67 -16.78
N THR A 39 -26.92 38.33 -15.64
CA THR A 39 -25.87 37.32 -15.53
C THR A 39 -26.46 36.01 -16.03
N ALA A 40 -26.04 35.56 -17.21
CA ALA A 40 -26.27 34.18 -17.61
C ALA A 40 -25.58 33.31 -16.57
N THR A 41 -26.37 32.58 -15.78
CA THR A 41 -25.86 31.55 -14.88
C THR A 41 -25.05 30.57 -15.72
N ALA A 42 -23.73 30.55 -15.54
CA ALA A 42 -22.89 29.52 -16.14
C ALA A 42 -23.44 28.16 -15.69
N SER A 43 -23.89 27.35 -16.65
CA SER A 43 -24.28 25.97 -16.39
C SER A 43 -23.06 25.25 -15.80
N PRO A 44 -23.17 24.60 -14.63
CA PRO A 44 -22.03 23.89 -14.05
C PRO A 44 -21.57 22.83 -15.05
N THR A 45 -20.30 22.90 -15.45
CA THR A 45 -19.66 21.83 -16.21
C THR A 45 -19.77 20.55 -15.37
N PRO A 46 -20.36 19.46 -15.90
CA PRO A 46 -20.43 18.22 -15.14
C PRO A 46 -19.03 17.81 -14.72
N LEU A 47 -18.84 17.56 -13.43
CA LEU A 47 -17.59 17.01 -12.91
C LEU A 47 -17.36 15.67 -13.61
N PRO A 48 -16.18 15.42 -14.21
CA PRO A 48 -15.92 14.14 -14.88
C PRO A 48 -16.20 13.02 -13.89
N THR A 49 -17.09 12.09 -14.27
CA THR A 49 -17.34 10.90 -13.46
C THR A 49 -16.05 10.09 -13.45
N PRO A 50 -15.50 9.73 -12.28
CA PRO A 50 -14.29 8.92 -12.23
C PRO A 50 -14.53 7.62 -12.97
N THR A 51 -13.73 7.40 -14.03
CA THR A 51 -13.85 6.21 -14.87
C THR A 51 -13.43 4.99 -14.07
N VAL A 52 -14.38 4.08 -13.87
CA VAL A 52 -14.13 2.74 -13.33
C VAL A 52 -13.29 1.96 -14.34
N MET A 53 -12.33 1.17 -13.87
CA MET A 53 -11.52 0.31 -14.72
C MET A 53 -12.41 -0.66 -15.49
N THR A 54 -12.08 -0.87 -16.75
CA THR A 54 -12.64 -1.95 -17.55
C THR A 54 -12.26 -3.32 -16.96
N LEU A 55 -12.95 -4.37 -17.41
CA LEU A 55 -12.64 -5.74 -16.98
C LEU A 55 -11.22 -6.15 -17.38
N GLU A 56 -10.76 -5.72 -18.56
CA GLU A 56 -9.41 -5.98 -19.07
C GLU A 56 -8.34 -5.27 -18.22
N GLU A 57 -8.53 -3.98 -17.92
CA GLU A 57 -7.65 -3.23 -17.02
C GLU A 57 -7.62 -3.85 -15.62
N SER A 58 -8.77 -4.28 -15.11
CA SER A 58 -8.89 -4.96 -13.82
C SER A 58 -8.13 -6.29 -13.81
N ALA A 59 -8.25 -7.09 -14.88
CA ALA A 59 -7.54 -8.36 -15.02
C ALA A 59 -6.02 -8.16 -15.06
N ALA A 60 -5.56 -7.18 -15.85
CA ALA A 60 -4.15 -6.83 -15.94
C ALA A 60 -3.58 -6.33 -14.60
N ALA A 61 -4.28 -5.41 -13.93
CA ALA A 61 -3.87 -4.85 -12.65
C ALA A 61 -3.78 -5.94 -11.56
N TYR A 62 -4.82 -6.77 -11.46
CA TYR A 62 -4.86 -7.86 -10.48
C TYR A 62 -3.77 -8.91 -10.76
N LYS A 63 -3.60 -9.34 -12.02
CA LYS A 63 -2.56 -10.31 -12.40
C LYS A 63 -1.17 -9.78 -12.04
N ALA A 64 -0.86 -8.52 -12.37
CA ALA A 64 0.45 -7.94 -12.08
C ALA A 64 0.78 -7.93 -10.59
N GLY A 65 -0.20 -7.59 -9.74
CA GLY A 65 -0.07 -7.66 -8.28
C GLY A 65 0.15 -9.08 -7.77
N ALA A 66 -0.75 -10.00 -8.16
CA ALA A 66 -0.68 -11.40 -7.74
C ALA A 66 0.66 -12.05 -8.12
N CYS A 67 1.18 -11.76 -9.31
CA CYS A 67 2.47 -12.29 -9.76
C CYS A 67 3.66 -11.78 -8.94
N ARG A 68 3.64 -10.49 -8.59
CA ARG A 68 4.67 -9.91 -7.73
C ARG A 68 4.68 -10.57 -6.35
N VAL A 69 3.51 -10.69 -5.73
CA VAL A 69 3.39 -11.31 -4.40
C VAL A 69 3.78 -12.78 -4.44
N ASN A 70 3.33 -13.53 -5.44
CA ASN A 70 3.64 -14.96 -5.54
C ASN A 70 5.14 -15.22 -5.76
N ALA A 71 5.79 -14.46 -6.65
CA ALA A 71 7.22 -14.61 -6.88
C ALA A 71 8.04 -14.34 -5.62
N GLN A 72 7.78 -13.22 -4.93
CA GLN A 72 8.54 -12.86 -3.74
C GLN A 72 8.17 -13.72 -2.52
N GLY A 73 6.91 -14.13 -2.41
CA GLY A 73 6.46 -15.08 -1.40
C GLY A 73 7.13 -16.44 -1.54
N GLN A 74 7.33 -16.94 -2.77
CA GLN A 74 8.08 -18.17 -3.01
C GLN A 74 9.54 -18.05 -2.59
N MET A 75 10.21 -16.94 -2.93
CA MET A 75 11.59 -16.70 -2.51
C MET A 75 11.73 -16.63 -0.98
N PHE A 76 10.82 -15.93 -0.32
CA PHE A 76 10.75 -15.91 1.14
C PHE A 76 10.53 -17.31 1.72
N ASN A 77 9.54 -18.04 1.20
CA ASN A 77 9.22 -19.38 1.68
C ASN A 77 10.40 -20.34 1.52
N GLN A 78 11.15 -20.27 0.42
CA GLN A 78 12.36 -21.09 0.24
C GLN A 78 13.37 -20.86 1.37
N VAL A 79 13.65 -19.60 1.73
CA VAL A 79 14.56 -19.28 2.83
C VAL A 79 13.97 -19.72 4.17
N TRP A 80 12.70 -19.38 4.42
CA TRP A 80 11.98 -19.71 5.66
C TRP A 80 11.97 -21.22 5.94
N THR A 81 11.64 -22.04 4.94
CA THR A 81 11.54 -23.50 5.10
C THR A 81 12.88 -24.22 5.02
N SER A 82 13.95 -23.56 4.55
CA SER A 82 15.27 -24.19 4.46
C SER A 82 15.85 -24.55 5.83
N GLY A 83 15.45 -23.83 6.89
CA GLY A 83 16.01 -24.01 8.24
C GLY A 83 17.51 -23.73 8.33
N SER A 84 18.08 -22.95 7.39
CA SER A 84 19.52 -22.71 7.31
C SER A 84 20.10 -21.97 8.52
N GLY A 85 19.27 -21.27 9.30
CA GLY A 85 19.70 -20.38 10.38
C GLY A 85 20.29 -19.06 9.88
N ASP A 86 20.33 -18.83 8.57
CA ASP A 86 20.85 -17.59 7.98
C ASP A 86 19.84 -16.45 8.16
N ILE A 87 19.97 -15.75 9.29
CA ILE A 87 19.14 -14.59 9.62
C ILE A 87 19.34 -13.43 8.65
N GLY A 88 20.52 -13.30 8.03
CA GLY A 88 20.78 -12.26 7.05
C GLY A 88 19.94 -12.45 5.79
N ALA A 89 20.00 -13.66 5.22
CA ALA A 89 19.18 -14.05 4.09
C ALA A 89 17.68 -13.98 4.40
N LEU A 90 17.26 -14.43 5.59
CA LEU A 90 15.86 -14.38 6.01
C LEU A 90 15.33 -12.94 6.08
N ARG A 91 16.07 -12.04 6.73
CA ARG A 91 15.66 -10.64 6.84
C ARG A 91 15.55 -9.98 5.47
N GLN A 92 16.50 -10.24 4.57
CA GLN A 92 16.47 -9.71 3.22
C GLN A 92 15.25 -10.21 2.45
N ALA A 93 15.01 -11.53 2.45
CA ALA A 93 13.86 -12.11 1.76
C ALA A 93 12.53 -11.61 2.33
N ALA A 94 12.44 -11.46 3.65
CA ALA A 94 11.26 -10.91 4.31
C ALA A 94 11.02 -9.44 3.93
N ALA A 95 12.07 -8.61 3.87
CA ALA A 95 11.96 -7.22 3.45
C ALA A 95 11.46 -7.10 2.00
N THR A 96 11.99 -7.92 1.09
CA THR A 96 11.55 -7.93 -0.31
C THR A 96 10.09 -8.40 -0.44
N ALA A 97 9.69 -9.45 0.27
CA ALA A 97 8.30 -9.91 0.27
C ALA A 97 7.34 -8.88 0.88
N ARG A 98 7.73 -8.21 1.98
CA ARG A 98 6.98 -7.10 2.59
C ARG A 98 6.72 -6.00 1.57
N ASP A 99 7.74 -5.58 0.83
CA ASP A 99 7.64 -4.48 -0.12
C ASP A 99 6.72 -4.87 -1.29
N ALA A 100 6.81 -6.11 -1.77
CA ALA A 100 5.93 -6.64 -2.80
C ALA A 100 4.46 -6.65 -2.36
N MET A 101 4.17 -7.14 -1.15
CA MET A 101 2.81 -7.16 -0.59
C MET A 101 2.29 -5.74 -0.32
N SER A 102 3.09 -4.87 0.29
CA SER A 102 2.70 -3.48 0.58
C SER A 102 2.39 -2.71 -0.70
N THR A 103 3.21 -2.89 -1.74
CA THR A 103 2.99 -2.24 -3.03
C THR A 103 1.73 -2.78 -3.71
N THR A 104 1.51 -4.09 -3.64
CA THR A 104 0.32 -4.72 -4.23
C THR A 104 -0.94 -4.29 -3.51
N ALA A 105 -0.97 -4.35 -2.18
CA ALA A 105 -2.08 -3.87 -1.37
C ALA A 105 -2.40 -2.39 -1.66
N THR A 106 -1.38 -1.54 -1.77
CA THR A 106 -1.58 -0.13 -2.12
C THR A 106 -2.21 0.03 -3.52
N ALA A 107 -1.77 -0.74 -4.51
CA ALA A 107 -2.36 -0.72 -5.85
C ALA A 107 -3.81 -1.23 -5.85
N LEU A 108 -4.10 -2.29 -5.09
CA LEU A 108 -5.45 -2.80 -4.89
C LEU A 108 -6.36 -1.76 -4.23
N ASP A 109 -5.86 -1.00 -3.25
CA ASP A 109 -6.61 0.06 -2.56
C ASP A 109 -6.93 1.25 -3.48
N GLN A 110 -5.99 1.64 -4.31
CA GLN A 110 -6.11 2.83 -5.17
C GLN A 110 -6.91 2.58 -6.46
N GLY A 111 -7.04 1.31 -6.87
CA GLY A 111 -7.72 0.92 -8.10
C GLY A 111 -9.20 1.31 -8.12
N LYS A 112 -9.68 1.78 -9.27
CA LYS A 112 -11.11 2.08 -9.49
C LYS A 112 -11.84 0.84 -9.96
N TRP A 113 -11.99 -0.13 -9.07
CA TRP A 113 -12.54 -1.44 -9.40
C TRP A 113 -14.05 -1.41 -9.74
N PRO A 114 -14.50 -2.26 -10.67
CA PRO A 114 -15.91 -2.61 -10.83
C PRO A 114 -16.54 -3.03 -9.50
N GLU A 115 -17.80 -2.67 -9.29
CA GLU A 115 -18.51 -2.87 -8.01
C GLU A 115 -18.49 -4.34 -7.58
N GLU A 116 -18.69 -5.26 -8.51
CA GLU A 116 -18.71 -6.71 -8.32
C GLU A 116 -17.37 -7.32 -7.88
N LEU A 117 -16.27 -6.57 -8.00
CA LEU A 117 -14.93 -7.02 -7.59
C LEU A 117 -14.51 -6.44 -6.24
N ARG A 118 -15.09 -5.31 -5.80
CA ARG A 118 -14.58 -4.51 -4.67
C ARG A 118 -14.46 -5.29 -3.37
N ALA A 119 -15.46 -6.10 -3.03
CA ALA A 119 -15.46 -6.87 -1.78
C ALA A 119 -14.30 -7.90 -1.76
N ASP A 120 -14.09 -8.62 -2.86
CA ASP A 120 -13.01 -9.60 -2.94
C ASP A 120 -11.63 -8.93 -3.05
N ILE A 121 -11.52 -7.78 -3.72
CA ILE A 121 -10.30 -6.98 -3.75
C ILE A 121 -9.93 -6.50 -2.35
N ALA A 122 -10.89 -6.05 -1.55
CA ALA A 122 -10.65 -5.62 -0.17
C ALA A 122 -10.10 -6.77 0.70
N LEU A 123 -10.65 -7.98 0.56
CA LEU A 123 -10.16 -9.16 1.28
C LEU A 123 -8.71 -9.50 0.93
N VAL A 124 -8.35 -9.45 -0.35
CA VAL A 124 -6.96 -9.71 -0.79
C VAL A 124 -6.02 -8.58 -0.33
N ARG A 125 -6.44 -7.33 -0.47
CA ARG A 125 -5.69 -6.15 0.00
C ARG A 125 -5.37 -6.25 1.48
N ASP A 126 -6.37 -6.56 2.30
CA ASP A 126 -6.22 -6.61 3.76
C ASP A 126 -5.30 -7.75 4.18
N ALA A 127 -5.39 -8.89 3.49
CA ALA A 127 -4.47 -10.01 3.69
C ALA A 127 -3.02 -9.65 3.32
N ASP A 128 -2.80 -8.93 2.21
CA ASP A 128 -1.46 -8.48 1.82
C ASP A 128 -0.89 -7.49 2.84
N PHE A 129 -1.68 -6.53 3.33
CA PHE A 129 -1.22 -5.63 4.40
C PHE A 129 -0.92 -6.38 5.71
N ALA A 130 -1.76 -7.33 6.09
CA ALA A 130 -1.55 -8.13 7.29
C ALA A 130 -0.25 -8.95 7.20
N GLN A 131 -0.01 -9.61 6.07
CA GLN A 131 1.23 -10.37 5.85
C GLN A 131 2.45 -9.44 5.79
N ALA A 132 2.36 -8.29 5.13
CA ALA A 132 3.44 -7.30 5.09
C ALA A 132 3.84 -6.83 6.49
N SER A 133 2.87 -6.64 7.40
CA SER A 133 3.15 -6.28 8.79
C SER A 133 3.99 -7.33 9.51
N ILE A 134 3.68 -8.62 9.31
CA ILE A 134 4.45 -9.73 9.90
C ILE A 134 5.86 -9.81 9.28
N LEU A 135 5.96 -9.67 7.96
CA LEU A 135 7.24 -9.67 7.25
C LEU A 135 8.14 -8.50 7.69
N ALA A 136 7.57 -7.34 8.05
CA ALA A 136 8.32 -6.24 8.63
C ALA A 136 8.93 -6.58 10.00
N GLN A 137 8.22 -7.36 10.82
CA GLN A 137 8.72 -7.85 12.10
C GLN A 137 9.87 -8.84 11.87
N ILE A 138 9.71 -9.79 10.95
CA ILE A 138 10.75 -10.76 10.57
C ILE A 138 12.00 -10.06 10.01
N ALA A 139 11.82 -9.06 9.14
CA ALA A 139 12.91 -8.30 8.54
C ALA A 139 13.81 -7.57 9.56
N THR A 140 13.31 -7.35 10.78
CA THR A 140 14.03 -6.68 11.87
C THR A 140 14.38 -7.61 13.03
N ALA A 141 13.96 -8.88 12.99
CA ALA A 141 14.14 -9.83 14.09
C ALA A 141 15.62 -10.06 14.40
N PRO A 142 16.08 -10.02 15.67
CA PRO A 142 17.50 -10.02 16.04
C PRO A 142 18.23 -11.35 15.74
N ASN A 143 17.51 -12.47 15.70
CA ASN A 143 18.03 -13.81 15.45
C ASN A 143 16.92 -14.70 14.85
N TRP A 144 17.30 -15.90 14.42
CA TRP A 144 16.39 -16.87 13.80
C TRP A 144 15.22 -17.23 14.71
N ASP A 145 15.48 -17.55 15.98
CA ASP A 145 14.43 -17.93 16.93
C ASP A 145 13.39 -16.83 17.10
N SER A 146 13.82 -15.57 17.20
CA SER A 146 12.92 -14.41 17.27
C SER A 146 12.13 -14.19 15.98
N ALA A 147 12.68 -14.57 14.83
CA ALA A 147 11.93 -14.52 13.57
C ALA A 147 10.85 -15.60 13.53
N MET A 148 11.14 -16.80 14.03
CA MET A 148 10.21 -17.94 14.01
C MET A 148 9.04 -17.82 15.00
N THR A 149 9.08 -16.90 15.97
CA THR A 149 7.92 -16.63 16.86
C THR A 149 6.77 -15.91 16.14
N ASN A 150 7.03 -15.36 14.95
CA ASN A 150 6.01 -14.67 14.17
C ASN A 150 5.02 -15.66 13.56
N ALA A 151 3.74 -15.44 13.80
CA ALA A 151 2.65 -16.23 13.23
C ALA A 151 1.94 -15.45 12.13
N PHE A 152 1.84 -16.06 10.95
CA PHE A 152 1.03 -15.51 9.86
C PHE A 152 -0.46 -15.80 10.12
N PRO A 153 -1.36 -14.85 9.81
CA PRO A 153 -2.79 -15.07 9.93
C PRO A 153 -3.26 -16.15 8.94
N ALA A 154 -4.38 -16.81 9.25
CA ALA A 154 -5.03 -17.71 8.31
C ALA A 154 -5.54 -16.91 7.09
N LEU A 155 -5.21 -17.38 5.88
CA LEU A 155 -5.53 -16.70 4.63
C LEU A 155 -6.68 -17.34 3.85
N THR A 156 -7.49 -18.19 4.50
CA THR A 156 -8.53 -19.00 3.83
C THR A 156 -9.52 -18.13 3.06
N GLU A 157 -10.03 -17.06 3.68
CA GLU A 157 -11.00 -16.17 3.05
C GLU A 157 -10.39 -15.36 1.90
N ALA A 158 -9.19 -14.79 2.09
CA ALA A 158 -8.48 -14.07 1.05
C ALA A 158 -8.09 -14.97 -0.13
N SER A 159 -7.75 -16.24 0.15
CA SER A 159 -7.46 -17.24 -0.87
C SER A 159 -8.73 -17.60 -1.67
N ALA A 160 -9.87 -17.75 -1.01
CA ALA A 160 -11.15 -17.95 -1.67
C ALA A 160 -11.55 -16.72 -2.50
N ALA A 161 -11.34 -15.50 -1.99
CA ALA A 161 -11.56 -14.25 -2.71
C ALA A 161 -10.67 -14.14 -3.96
N SER A 162 -9.38 -14.48 -3.82
CA SER A 162 -8.43 -14.54 -4.93
C SER A 162 -8.92 -15.47 -6.06
N GLN A 163 -9.41 -16.66 -5.71
CA GLN A 163 -9.96 -17.60 -6.69
C GLN A 163 -11.24 -17.06 -7.37
N ARG A 164 -12.13 -16.41 -6.63
CA ARG A 164 -13.30 -15.73 -7.21
C ARG A 164 -12.91 -14.62 -8.18
N LEU A 165 -11.92 -13.80 -7.82
CA LEU A 165 -11.38 -12.74 -8.68
C LEU A 165 -10.81 -13.32 -9.96
N ARG A 166 -9.96 -14.35 -9.86
CA ARG A 166 -9.39 -15.02 -11.04
C ARG A 166 -10.47 -15.53 -11.98
N SER A 167 -11.50 -16.18 -11.45
CA SER A 167 -12.64 -16.65 -12.23
C SER A 167 -13.38 -15.51 -12.94
N ARG A 168 -13.71 -14.42 -12.23
CA ARG A 168 -14.43 -13.26 -12.81
C ARG A 168 -13.60 -12.49 -13.84
N LEU A 169 -12.28 -12.47 -13.66
CA LEU A 169 -11.33 -11.78 -14.51
C LEU A 169 -10.82 -12.63 -15.69
N GLY A 170 -11.30 -13.87 -15.82
CA GLY A 170 -10.85 -14.80 -16.88
C GLY A 170 -9.38 -15.20 -16.75
N LEU A 171 -8.81 -15.15 -15.54
CA LEU A 171 -7.43 -15.54 -15.27
C LEU A 171 -7.33 -17.04 -14.95
N PRO A 172 -6.17 -17.68 -15.21
CA PRO A 172 -5.95 -19.07 -14.83
C PRO A 172 -6.17 -19.30 -13.32
N ALA A 173 -6.77 -20.43 -12.97
CA ALA A 173 -7.01 -20.81 -11.57
C ALA A 173 -5.70 -20.99 -10.78
N ASP A 174 -4.63 -21.42 -11.45
CA ASP A 174 -3.30 -21.50 -10.86
C ASP A 174 -2.81 -20.09 -10.47
N PRO A 175 -2.61 -19.81 -9.16
CA PRO A 175 -2.09 -18.52 -8.71
C PRO A 175 -0.69 -18.22 -9.26
N SER A 176 0.11 -19.25 -9.50
CA SER A 176 1.47 -19.14 -10.01
C SER A 176 1.56 -19.03 -11.53
N ALA A 177 0.45 -19.16 -12.25
CA ALA A 177 0.37 -18.90 -13.68
C ALA A 177 0.42 -17.38 -13.95
N CYS A 178 1.63 -16.87 -13.87
CA CYS A 178 2.08 -15.58 -14.37
C CYS A 178 2.61 -15.78 -15.78
#